data_AF-A0A485KD26-F1
#
_entry.id   AF-A0A485KD26-F1
#
_cell.length_a   1.000
_cell.length_b   1.000
_cell.length_c   1.000
_cell.angle_alpha   90.00
_cell.angle_beta   90.00
_cell.angle_gamma   90.00
#
_symmetry.space_group_name_H-M   'P 1'
#
loop_
_entity.id
_entity.type
_entity.pdbx_description
1 polymer ?
#
loop_
_entity_poly.entity_id
_entity_poly.type
_entity_poly.pdbx_seq_one_letter_code
_entity_poly.pdbx_strand_id
1 'polypeptide(L)'
;MGTNENLLYPVFGGRTPEELAILKKAFFKKYQNDLVVVVADDIGGDLKKHYLAVLNAMTQNYDPAIHNRHKAEETAEIIYKAGEGKWGTDESTFCNTLMSIPPQFLREVDAAYVAKHTNSLRRAIEKEFGGHAETAMVYHVDMILNPIETIVDQFEKTMKGMGTDEYGLAAALVRYQSLLPQVAPAYKAKYGKSLRDRIYDETSGDFRKLMMVIIEHSI
;
A
#
# COMPACT_ATOMS: atom_id res chain seq x y z
N MET A 1 -1.83 17.33 -17.91
CA MET A 1 -0.68 16.89 -17.09
C MET A 1 -1.02 15.50 -16.58
N GLY A 2 -0.08 14.56 -16.63
CA GLY A 2 -0.32 13.19 -16.16
C GLY A 2 0.02 13.05 -14.68
N THR A 3 -0.76 12.25 -13.96
CA THR A 3 -0.47 11.80 -12.60
C THR A 3 0.64 10.75 -12.65
N ASN A 4 1.47 10.66 -11.61
CA ASN A 4 2.39 9.53 -11.44
C ASN A 4 1.83 8.61 -10.35
N GLU A 5 0.98 7.66 -10.76
CA GLU A 5 0.29 6.72 -9.88
C GLU A 5 1.25 5.86 -9.08
N ASN A 6 2.49 5.64 -9.57
CA ASN A 6 3.51 4.88 -8.86
C ASN A 6 3.96 5.55 -7.56
N LEU A 7 3.74 6.86 -7.43
CA LEU A 7 4.06 7.62 -6.23
C LEU A 7 2.87 7.72 -5.27
N LEU A 8 1.65 7.45 -5.74
CA LEU A 8 0.43 7.58 -4.92
C LEU A 8 0.23 6.39 -3.99
N TYR A 9 0.41 5.15 -4.48
CA TYR A 9 0.11 3.98 -3.65
C TYR A 9 0.98 3.89 -2.38
N PRO A 10 2.29 4.26 -2.38
CA PRO A 10 3.07 4.31 -1.15
C PRO A 10 2.67 5.46 -0.20
N VAL A 11 1.98 6.49 -0.73
CA VAL A 11 1.49 7.66 0.02
C VAL A 11 0.13 7.40 0.69
N PHE A 12 -0.63 6.39 0.27
CA PHE A 12 -1.92 6.07 0.90
C PHE A 12 -1.98 4.65 1.48
N GLY A 13 -1.32 3.68 0.85
CA GLY A 13 -1.38 2.27 1.26
C GLY A 13 -0.90 2.04 2.69
N GLY A 14 -1.67 1.24 3.43
CA GLY A 14 -1.34 0.82 4.79
C GLY A 14 -1.43 1.89 5.88
N ARG A 15 -1.88 3.12 5.58
CA ARG A 15 -2.03 4.16 6.60
C ARG A 15 -3.25 3.97 7.48
N THR A 16 -3.14 4.34 8.74
CA THR A 16 -4.29 4.37 9.65
C THR A 16 -5.19 5.58 9.36
N PRO A 17 -6.45 5.58 9.83
CA PRO A 17 -7.34 6.74 9.71
C PRO A 17 -6.74 8.02 10.31
N GLU A 18 -6.02 7.92 11.42
CA GLU A 18 -5.35 9.04 12.07
C GLU A 18 -4.23 9.62 11.19
N GLU A 19 -3.41 8.76 10.58
CA GLU A 19 -2.35 9.16 9.67
C GLU A 19 -2.92 9.84 8.41
N LEU A 20 -4.01 9.31 7.86
CA LEU A 20 -4.71 9.93 6.72
C LEU A 20 -5.33 11.28 7.09
N ALA A 21 -5.90 11.41 8.29
CA ALA A 21 -6.42 12.69 8.79
C ALA A 21 -5.31 13.75 8.93
N ILE A 22 -4.15 13.36 9.46
CA ILE A 22 -2.96 14.23 9.54
C ILE A 22 -2.51 14.64 8.13
N LEU A 23 -2.43 13.69 7.20
CA LEU A 23 -2.03 13.94 5.82
C LEU A 23 -2.96 14.94 5.12
N LYS A 24 -4.29 14.74 5.22
CA LYS A 24 -5.29 15.66 4.65
C LYS A 24 -5.17 17.06 5.24
N LYS A 25 -5.02 17.17 6.57
CA LYS A 25 -4.86 18.47 7.26
C LYS A 25 -3.59 19.18 6.81
N ALA A 26 -2.46 18.47 6.70
CA ALA A 26 -1.20 19.02 6.24
C ALA A 26 -1.29 19.47 4.77
N PHE A 27 -1.93 18.68 3.92
CA PHE A 27 -2.16 19.01 2.52
C PHE A 27 -3.01 20.28 2.37
N PHE A 28 -4.14 20.35 3.06
CA PHE A 28 -5.01 21.53 3.05
C PHE A 28 -4.26 22.78 3.55
N LYS A 29 -3.52 22.68 4.66
CA LYS A 29 -2.73 23.82 5.18
C LYS A 29 -1.73 24.34 4.15
N LYS A 30 -1.07 23.44 3.39
CA LYS A 30 -0.03 23.81 2.43
C LYS A 30 -0.59 24.35 1.11
N TYR A 31 -1.62 23.69 0.57
CA TYR A 31 -2.10 23.95 -0.79
C TYR A 31 -3.47 24.63 -0.85
N GLN A 32 -4.15 24.79 0.29
CA GLN A 32 -5.50 25.36 0.38
C GLN A 32 -6.55 24.62 -0.47
N ASN A 33 -6.30 23.35 -0.77
CA ASN A 33 -7.18 22.46 -1.54
C ASN A 33 -7.49 21.20 -0.74
N ASP A 34 -8.67 20.62 -0.97
CA ASP A 34 -9.06 19.34 -0.39
C ASP A 34 -8.34 18.19 -1.09
N LEU A 35 -7.63 17.35 -0.33
CA LEU A 35 -6.85 16.24 -0.89
C LEU A 35 -7.73 15.20 -1.59
N VAL A 36 -8.95 14.94 -1.08
CA VAL A 36 -9.87 13.97 -1.68
C VAL A 36 -10.35 14.48 -3.03
N VAL A 37 -10.71 15.76 -3.12
CA VAL A 37 -11.13 16.39 -4.38
C VAL A 37 -9.99 16.36 -5.41
N VAL A 38 -8.79 16.78 -5.02
CA VAL A 38 -7.62 16.78 -5.92
C VAL A 38 -7.34 15.37 -6.45
N VAL A 39 -7.29 14.37 -5.57
CA VAL A 39 -7.07 12.99 -6.00
C VAL A 39 -8.20 12.52 -6.92
N ALA A 40 -9.45 12.82 -6.59
CA ALA A 40 -10.61 12.40 -7.37
C ALA A 40 -10.64 13.00 -8.79
N ASP A 41 -10.15 14.22 -8.97
CA ASP A 41 -10.14 14.92 -10.26
C ASP A 41 -8.97 14.46 -11.16
N ASP A 42 -7.88 14.00 -10.57
CA ASP A 42 -6.64 13.64 -11.27
C ASP A 42 -6.56 12.16 -11.72
N ILE A 43 -7.48 11.30 -11.26
CA ILE A 43 -7.49 9.86 -11.59
C ILE A 43 -8.88 9.38 -12.01
N GLY A 44 -8.92 8.28 -12.78
CA GLY A 44 -10.15 7.67 -13.26
C GLY A 44 -10.31 6.19 -12.88
N GLY A 45 -11.44 5.62 -13.31
CA GLY A 45 -11.69 4.17 -13.23
C GLY A 45 -11.64 3.59 -11.82
N ASP A 46 -11.17 2.36 -11.72
CA ASP A 46 -11.14 1.62 -10.45
C ASP A 46 -10.08 2.15 -9.48
N LEU A 47 -9.04 2.83 -10.00
CA LEU A 47 -8.08 3.53 -9.15
C LEU A 47 -8.76 4.68 -8.39
N LYS A 48 -9.67 5.42 -9.04
CA LYS A 48 -10.50 6.42 -8.37
C LYS A 48 -11.37 5.81 -7.28
N LYS A 49 -12.06 4.69 -7.58
CA LYS A 49 -12.88 3.97 -6.60
C LYS A 49 -12.05 3.54 -5.39
N HIS A 50 -10.86 2.97 -5.62
CA HIS A 50 -9.94 2.57 -4.56
C HIS A 50 -9.53 3.74 -3.67
N TYR A 51 -9.00 4.83 -4.22
CA TYR A 51 -8.54 5.94 -3.38
C TYR A 51 -9.67 6.71 -2.72
N LEU A 52 -10.86 6.80 -3.35
CA LEU A 52 -12.03 7.34 -2.66
C LEU A 52 -12.44 6.43 -1.49
N ALA A 53 -12.35 5.10 -1.65
CA ALA A 53 -12.59 4.18 -0.54
C ALA A 53 -11.55 4.38 0.57
N VAL A 54 -10.25 4.45 0.26
CA VAL A 54 -9.19 4.69 1.26
C VAL A 54 -9.35 6.05 1.95
N LEU A 55 -9.56 7.11 1.18
CA LEU A 55 -9.58 8.47 1.70
C LEU A 55 -10.91 8.77 2.42
N ASN A 56 -12.04 8.24 1.97
CA ASN A 56 -13.32 8.46 2.65
C ASN A 56 -13.66 7.33 3.63
N ALA A 57 -12.81 6.31 3.75
CA ALA A 57 -13.03 5.25 4.71
C ALA A 57 -13.18 5.87 6.10
N MET A 58 -14.39 5.74 6.62
CA MET A 58 -14.64 5.71 8.05
C MET A 58 -14.21 4.32 8.51
N THR A 59 -12.92 3.97 8.36
CA THR A 59 -12.41 2.68 8.82
C THR A 59 -12.83 2.56 10.26
N GLN A 60 -13.57 1.49 10.56
CA GLN A 60 -14.09 1.32 11.90
C GLN A 60 -12.90 1.17 12.85
N ASN A 61 -12.98 1.79 14.02
CA ASN A 61 -12.02 1.48 15.06
C ASN A 61 -12.12 0.00 15.37
N TYR A 62 -10.97 -0.66 15.53
CA TYR A 62 -10.96 -2.05 15.95
C TYR A 62 -11.67 -2.20 17.30
N ASP A 63 -12.60 -3.14 17.32
CA ASP A 63 -13.40 -3.51 18.48
C ASP A 63 -13.49 -5.05 18.52
N PRO A 64 -12.84 -5.74 19.48
CA PRO A 64 -12.82 -7.20 19.51
C PRO A 64 -14.20 -7.85 19.74
N ALA A 65 -15.20 -7.11 20.24
CA ALA A 65 -16.57 -7.63 20.35
C ALA A 65 -17.23 -7.77 18.98
N ILE A 66 -16.91 -6.87 18.05
CA ILE A 66 -17.45 -6.83 16.69
C ILE A 66 -16.54 -7.62 15.73
N HIS A 67 -15.24 -7.38 15.80
CA HIS A 67 -14.21 -7.90 14.91
C HIS A 67 -13.73 -9.27 15.39
N ASN A 68 -14.65 -10.22 15.33
CA ASN A 68 -14.46 -11.61 15.72
C ASN A 68 -14.51 -12.52 14.48
N ARG A 69 -14.26 -13.82 14.68
CA ARG A 69 -14.25 -14.83 13.61
C ARG A 69 -15.52 -14.84 12.74
N HIS A 70 -16.71 -14.72 13.34
CA HIS A 70 -17.96 -14.71 12.57
C HIS A 70 -18.01 -13.50 11.64
N LYS A 71 -17.63 -12.33 12.15
CA LYS A 71 -17.55 -11.13 11.31
C LYS A 71 -16.51 -11.24 10.21
N ALA A 72 -15.41 -11.96 10.46
CA ALA A 72 -14.35 -12.18 9.47
C ALA A 72 -14.89 -13.03 8.31
N GLU A 73 -15.62 -14.09 8.65
CA GLU A 73 -16.28 -14.99 7.71
C GLU A 73 -17.38 -14.30 6.89
N GLU A 74 -18.16 -13.39 7.51
CA GLU A 74 -19.12 -12.54 6.79
C GLU A 74 -18.43 -11.57 5.83
N THR A 75 -17.37 -10.91 6.30
CA THR A 75 -16.64 -9.90 5.52
C THR A 75 -15.95 -10.54 4.32
N ALA A 76 -15.33 -11.71 4.51
CA ALA A 76 -14.75 -12.50 3.44
C ALA A 76 -15.79 -12.89 2.37
N GLU A 77 -16.99 -13.30 2.80
CA GLU A 77 -18.09 -13.66 1.88
C GLU A 77 -18.59 -12.46 1.07
N ILE A 78 -18.64 -11.26 1.68
CA ILE A 78 -19.00 -10.03 0.96
C ILE A 78 -17.96 -9.72 -0.13
N ILE A 79 -16.68 -9.81 0.20
CA ILE A 79 -15.59 -9.59 -0.77
C ILE A 79 -15.66 -10.62 -1.90
N TYR A 80 -15.86 -11.90 -1.57
CA TYR A 80 -15.96 -12.98 -2.56
C TYR A 80 -17.12 -12.75 -3.53
N LYS A 81 -18.32 -12.45 -3.01
CA LYS A 81 -19.50 -12.16 -3.84
C LYS A 81 -19.33 -10.91 -4.72
N ALA A 82 -18.48 -9.97 -4.32
CA ALA A 82 -18.17 -8.78 -5.09
C ALA A 82 -17.09 -9.02 -6.17
N GLY A 83 -16.31 -10.10 -6.10
CA GLY A 83 -15.26 -10.45 -7.06
C GLY A 83 -15.44 -11.88 -7.58
N GLU A 84 -14.56 -12.80 -7.15
CA GLU A 84 -14.45 -14.17 -7.68
C GLU A 84 -15.75 -15.00 -7.66
N GLY A 85 -16.74 -14.62 -6.86
CA GLY A 85 -18.05 -15.26 -6.78
C GLY A 85 -19.03 -14.89 -7.89
N LYS A 86 -18.66 -14.00 -8.84
CA LYS A 86 -19.50 -13.58 -9.95
C LYS A 86 -18.69 -13.36 -11.23
N TRP A 87 -19.38 -13.17 -12.35
CA TRP A 87 -18.73 -12.74 -13.59
C TRP A 87 -18.55 -11.22 -13.58
N GLY A 88 -17.31 -10.79 -13.79
CA GLY A 88 -16.88 -9.40 -13.60
C GLY A 88 -16.81 -9.00 -12.12
N THR A 89 -16.46 -7.75 -11.84
CA THR A 89 -16.23 -7.28 -10.47
C THR A 89 -17.29 -6.23 -10.10
N ASP A 90 -17.82 -6.29 -8.87
CA ASP A 90 -18.44 -5.12 -8.23
C ASP A 90 -17.34 -4.36 -7.48
N GLU A 91 -16.61 -3.51 -8.21
CA GLU A 91 -15.41 -2.86 -7.67
C GLU A 91 -15.73 -1.93 -6.50
N SER A 92 -16.94 -1.35 -6.47
CA SER A 92 -17.35 -0.46 -5.39
C SER A 92 -17.56 -1.23 -4.10
N THR A 93 -18.32 -2.32 -4.14
CA THR A 93 -18.53 -3.16 -2.95
C THR A 93 -17.21 -3.80 -2.50
N PHE A 94 -16.40 -4.29 -3.44
CA PHE A 94 -15.10 -4.88 -3.14
C PHE A 94 -14.18 -3.87 -2.44
N CYS A 95 -13.95 -2.69 -3.05
CA CYS A 95 -13.08 -1.65 -2.51
C CYS A 95 -13.60 -1.13 -1.16
N ASN A 96 -14.87 -0.77 -1.06
CA ASN A 96 -15.41 -0.20 0.17
C ASN A 96 -15.36 -1.20 1.33
N THR A 97 -15.66 -2.48 1.07
CA THR A 97 -15.58 -3.52 2.09
C THR A 97 -14.13 -3.66 2.56
N LEU A 98 -13.20 -3.92 1.63
CA LEU A 98 -11.79 -4.15 1.95
C LEU A 98 -11.12 -2.96 2.66
N MET A 99 -11.35 -1.72 2.19
CA MET A 99 -10.72 -0.52 2.76
C MET A 99 -11.34 -0.07 4.10
N SER A 100 -12.52 -0.61 4.46
CA SER A 100 -13.17 -0.33 5.75
C SER A 100 -12.73 -1.27 6.88
N ILE A 101 -12.03 -2.36 6.55
CA ILE A 101 -11.54 -3.34 7.52
C ILE A 101 -10.48 -2.68 8.41
N PRO A 102 -10.61 -2.73 9.75
CA PRO A 102 -9.53 -2.27 10.62
C PRO A 102 -8.25 -3.07 10.33
N PRO A 103 -7.07 -2.44 10.26
CA PRO A 103 -5.83 -3.15 9.91
C PRO A 103 -5.55 -4.40 10.78
N GLN A 104 -5.92 -4.35 12.06
CA GLN A 104 -5.75 -5.46 13.02
C GLN A 104 -6.61 -6.68 12.65
N PHE A 105 -7.74 -6.46 11.98
CA PHE A 105 -8.71 -7.50 11.62
C PHE A 105 -8.44 -8.13 10.25
N LEU A 106 -7.67 -7.47 9.39
CA LEU A 106 -7.45 -7.92 8.01
C LEU A 106 -6.85 -9.33 7.93
N ARG A 107 -5.96 -9.71 8.86
CA ARG A 107 -5.38 -11.06 8.90
C ARG A 107 -6.44 -12.15 9.16
N GLU A 108 -7.44 -11.86 9.99
CA GLU A 108 -8.54 -12.80 10.25
C GLU A 108 -9.48 -12.91 9.05
N VAL A 109 -9.76 -11.79 8.37
CA VAL A 109 -10.56 -11.78 7.13
C VAL A 109 -9.85 -12.55 6.02
N ASP A 110 -8.55 -12.33 5.82
CA ASP A 110 -7.75 -13.06 4.82
C ASP A 110 -7.74 -14.56 5.12
N ALA A 111 -7.52 -14.96 6.38
CA ALA A 111 -7.59 -16.36 6.78
C ALA A 111 -8.96 -17.00 6.53
N ALA A 112 -10.05 -16.27 6.83
CA ALA A 112 -11.41 -16.73 6.54
C ALA A 112 -11.68 -16.86 5.03
N TYR A 113 -11.17 -15.91 4.24
CA TYR A 113 -11.29 -15.93 2.78
C TYR A 113 -10.54 -17.12 2.17
N VAL A 114 -9.29 -17.37 2.59
CA VAL A 114 -8.49 -18.54 2.18
C VAL A 114 -9.19 -19.84 2.53
N ALA A 115 -9.72 -19.96 3.75
CA ALA A 115 -10.38 -21.18 4.22
C ALA A 115 -11.63 -21.54 3.41
N LYS A 116 -12.38 -20.54 2.92
CA LYS A 116 -13.63 -20.75 2.17
C LYS A 116 -13.45 -20.78 0.65
N HIS A 117 -12.52 -20.01 0.10
CA HIS A 117 -12.43 -19.74 -1.34
C HIS A 117 -11.06 -20.06 -1.96
N THR A 118 -10.13 -20.63 -1.17
CA THR A 118 -8.78 -21.12 -1.57
C THR A 118 -7.76 -20.06 -2.00
N ASN A 119 -8.18 -18.93 -2.55
CA ASN A 119 -7.31 -17.79 -2.84
C ASN A 119 -7.13 -16.92 -1.60
N SER A 120 -6.04 -16.15 -1.51
CA SER A 120 -5.92 -15.04 -0.55
C SER A 120 -6.61 -13.79 -1.09
N LEU A 121 -6.85 -12.79 -0.23
CA LEU A 121 -7.35 -11.48 -0.66
C LEU A 121 -6.43 -10.84 -1.68
N ARG A 122 -5.11 -10.96 -1.49
CA ARG A 122 -4.10 -10.53 -2.46
C ARG A 122 -4.33 -11.15 -3.83
N ARG A 123 -4.54 -12.46 -3.88
CA ARG A 123 -4.77 -13.19 -5.14
C ARG A 123 -6.12 -12.87 -5.78
N ALA A 124 -7.15 -12.62 -4.97
CA ALA A 124 -8.43 -12.13 -5.47
C ALA A 124 -8.26 -10.76 -6.15
N ILE A 125 -7.52 -9.83 -5.55
CA ILE A 125 -7.24 -8.53 -6.17
C ILE A 125 -6.53 -8.68 -7.52
N GLU A 126 -5.49 -9.51 -7.61
CA GLU A 126 -4.75 -9.77 -8.87
C GLU A 126 -5.61 -10.35 -10.00
N LYS A 127 -6.72 -11.01 -9.67
CA LYS A 127 -7.65 -11.57 -10.67
C LYS A 127 -8.72 -10.58 -11.11
N GLU A 128 -9.20 -9.78 -10.17
CA GLU A 128 -10.39 -8.94 -10.34
C GLU A 128 -10.05 -7.51 -10.78
N PHE A 129 -8.80 -7.07 -10.59
CA PHE A 129 -8.31 -5.73 -10.93
C PHE A 129 -7.08 -5.79 -11.81
N GLY A 130 -6.84 -4.72 -12.56
CA GLY A 130 -5.63 -4.56 -13.37
C GLY A 130 -4.93 -3.22 -13.17
N GLY A 131 -3.69 -3.14 -13.67
CA GLY A 131 -2.94 -1.89 -13.79
C GLY A 131 -2.67 -1.20 -12.44
N HIS A 132 -2.91 0.11 -12.38
CA HIS A 132 -2.62 0.90 -11.18
C HIS A 132 -3.57 0.59 -10.01
N ALA A 133 -4.82 0.20 -10.28
CA ALA A 133 -5.77 -0.17 -9.23
C ALA A 133 -5.32 -1.44 -8.52
N GLU A 134 -4.98 -2.49 -9.28
CA GLU A 134 -4.39 -3.72 -8.76
C GLU A 134 -3.13 -3.43 -7.93
N THR A 135 -2.20 -2.64 -8.49
CA THR A 135 -0.94 -2.27 -7.81
C THR A 135 -1.22 -1.59 -6.47
N ALA A 136 -2.14 -0.63 -6.43
CA ALA A 136 -2.44 0.12 -5.22
C ALA A 136 -3.13 -0.74 -4.15
N MET A 137 -4.07 -1.58 -4.56
CA MET A 137 -4.82 -2.46 -3.67
C MET A 137 -3.96 -3.58 -3.09
N VAL A 138 -3.14 -4.24 -3.92
CA VAL A 138 -2.16 -5.24 -3.46
C VAL A 138 -1.20 -4.60 -2.48
N TYR A 139 -0.65 -3.42 -2.81
CA TYR A 139 0.26 -2.72 -1.92
C TYR A 139 -0.40 -2.38 -0.56
N HIS A 140 -1.66 -1.94 -0.56
CA HIS A 140 -2.38 -1.66 0.68
C HIS A 140 -2.52 -2.91 1.56
N VAL A 141 -2.97 -4.04 1.00
CA VAL A 141 -3.14 -5.30 1.73
C VAL A 141 -1.78 -5.82 2.23
N ASP A 142 -0.77 -5.81 1.39
CA ASP A 142 0.56 -6.32 1.73
C ASP A 142 1.24 -5.43 2.79
N MET A 143 1.05 -4.10 2.76
CA MET A 143 1.55 -3.22 3.83
C MET A 143 0.95 -3.51 5.20
N ILE A 144 -0.28 -4.06 5.26
CA ILE A 144 -0.92 -4.43 6.53
C ILE A 144 -0.48 -5.85 6.95
N LEU A 145 -0.45 -6.79 6.01
CA LEU A 145 -0.18 -8.20 6.31
C LEU A 145 1.32 -8.51 6.45
N ASN A 146 2.17 -7.89 5.63
CA ASN A 146 3.60 -8.19 5.45
C ASN A 146 4.46 -6.91 5.24
N PRO A 147 4.36 -5.88 6.09
CA PRO A 147 4.93 -4.54 5.84
C PRO A 147 6.40 -4.52 5.47
N ILE A 148 7.25 -5.28 6.19
CA ILE A 148 8.69 -5.29 5.94
C ILE A 148 9.01 -5.84 4.56
N GLU A 149 8.37 -6.94 4.16
CA GLU A 149 8.58 -7.53 2.84
C GLU A 149 8.07 -6.60 1.73
N THR A 150 6.92 -5.96 1.94
CA THR A 150 6.37 -4.98 0.99
C THR A 150 7.30 -3.79 0.79
N ILE A 151 7.93 -3.29 1.87
CA ILE A 151 8.90 -2.20 1.79
C ILE A 151 10.19 -2.65 1.08
N VAL A 152 10.66 -3.88 1.35
CA VAL A 152 11.80 -4.49 0.65
C VAL A 152 11.55 -4.50 -0.87
N ASP A 153 10.37 -4.97 -1.28
CA ASP A 153 9.98 -5.03 -2.70
C ASP A 153 9.79 -3.64 -3.30
N GLN A 154 9.30 -2.68 -2.51
CA GLN A 154 9.18 -1.29 -2.93
C GLN A 154 10.55 -0.64 -3.19
N PHE A 155 11.56 -0.92 -2.36
CA PHE A 155 12.93 -0.47 -2.63
C PHE A 155 13.46 -1.06 -3.93
N GLU A 156 13.34 -2.38 -4.12
CA GLU A 156 13.82 -2.99 -5.35
C GLU A 156 13.08 -2.45 -6.58
N LYS A 157 11.77 -2.18 -6.49
CA LYS A 157 11.01 -1.58 -7.59
C LYS A 157 11.59 -0.24 -8.06
N THR A 158 12.18 0.57 -7.17
CA THR A 158 12.80 1.86 -7.54
C THR A 158 14.15 1.72 -8.22
N MET A 159 14.81 0.56 -8.09
CA MET A 159 16.17 0.29 -8.54
C MET A 159 16.25 -0.78 -9.63
N LYS A 160 15.16 -1.49 -9.89
CA LYS A 160 15.10 -2.56 -10.89
C LYS A 160 14.85 -1.97 -12.27
N GLY A 161 15.68 -2.37 -13.23
CA GLY A 161 15.49 -2.04 -14.65
C GLY A 161 16.60 -1.16 -15.19
N MET A 162 16.33 -0.43 -16.26
CA MET A 162 17.27 0.53 -16.82
C MET A 162 17.11 1.88 -16.12
N GLY A 163 18.18 2.34 -15.47
CA GLY A 163 18.14 3.54 -14.65
C GLY A 163 17.47 3.31 -13.28
N THR A 164 17.32 4.40 -12.54
CA THR A 164 16.79 4.39 -11.18
C THR A 164 15.67 5.41 -11.06
N ASP A 165 14.56 5.05 -10.41
CA ASP A 165 13.55 6.02 -9.98
C ASP A 165 14.08 6.78 -8.76
N GLU A 166 14.93 7.78 -9.00
CA GLU A 166 15.60 8.56 -7.96
C GLU A 166 14.59 9.21 -7.00
N TYR A 167 13.46 9.69 -7.52
CA TYR A 167 12.42 10.30 -6.69
C TYR A 167 11.72 9.25 -5.81
N GLY A 168 11.32 8.11 -6.40
CA GLY A 168 10.72 7.00 -5.67
C GLY A 168 11.66 6.44 -4.60
N LEU A 169 12.94 6.30 -4.91
CA LEU A 169 13.97 5.83 -3.99
C LEU A 169 14.16 6.79 -2.81
N ALA A 170 14.32 8.09 -3.09
CA ALA A 170 14.45 9.11 -2.06
C ALA A 170 13.18 9.17 -1.17
N ALA A 171 11.99 9.11 -1.78
CA ALA A 171 10.73 9.09 -1.06
C ALA A 171 10.60 7.84 -0.17
N ALA A 172 11.04 6.67 -0.63
CA ALA A 172 11.03 5.44 0.15
C ALA A 172 11.99 5.51 1.34
N LEU A 173 13.23 6.00 1.14
CA LEU A 173 14.21 6.16 2.22
C LEU A 173 13.70 7.09 3.32
N VAL A 174 13.12 8.23 2.96
CA VAL A 174 12.57 9.17 3.95
C VAL A 174 11.32 8.60 4.62
N ARG A 175 10.41 7.98 3.87
CA ARG A 175 9.13 7.50 4.43
C ARG A 175 9.33 6.31 5.38
N TYR A 176 10.21 5.39 5.03
CA TYR A 176 10.44 4.16 5.80
C TYR A 176 11.69 4.23 6.68
N GLN A 177 12.22 5.43 6.92
CA GLN A 177 13.48 5.65 7.64
C GLN A 177 13.49 4.90 8.99
N SER A 178 12.41 4.99 9.76
CA SER A 178 12.28 4.33 11.07
C SER A 178 12.20 2.81 11.00
N LEU A 179 11.90 2.24 9.82
CA LEU A 179 11.79 0.80 9.58
C LEU A 179 13.04 0.22 8.91
N LEU A 180 13.99 1.06 8.47
CA LEU A 180 15.22 0.60 7.82
C LEU A 180 16.04 -0.43 8.63
N PRO A 181 16.11 -0.39 9.98
CA PRO A 181 16.78 -1.43 10.75
C PRO A 181 16.20 -2.85 10.54
N GLN A 182 14.91 -2.94 10.22
CA GLN A 182 14.24 -4.21 9.91
C GLN A 182 14.27 -4.53 8.42
N VAL A 183 14.14 -3.52 7.57
CA VAL A 183 14.11 -3.66 6.11
C VAL A 183 15.47 -4.06 5.55
N ALA A 184 16.58 -3.46 6.02
CA ALA A 184 17.91 -3.73 5.48
C ALA A 184 18.34 -5.22 5.59
N PRO A 185 18.21 -5.91 6.75
CA PRO A 185 18.51 -7.33 6.82
C PRO A 185 17.54 -8.18 6.00
N ALA A 186 16.24 -7.84 5.96
CA ALA A 186 15.25 -8.55 5.15
C ALA A 186 15.54 -8.42 3.64
N TYR A 187 15.94 -7.23 3.19
CA TYR A 187 16.36 -6.97 1.82
C TYR A 187 17.57 -7.84 1.45
N LYS A 188 18.59 -7.88 2.31
CA LYS A 188 19.76 -8.73 2.10
C LYS A 188 19.39 -10.22 2.03
N ALA A 189 18.48 -10.68 2.89
CA ALA A 189 18.01 -12.05 2.88
C ALA A 189 17.28 -12.41 1.57
N LYS A 190 16.45 -11.50 1.05
CA LYS A 190 15.65 -11.73 -0.17
C LYS A 190 16.47 -11.61 -1.46
N TYR A 191 17.35 -10.63 -1.57
CA TYR A 191 18.06 -10.31 -2.81
C TYR A 191 19.56 -10.65 -2.81
N GLY A 192 20.10 -11.14 -1.69
CA GLY A 192 21.51 -11.54 -1.59
C GLY A 192 22.52 -10.38 -1.55
N LYS A 193 22.05 -9.13 -1.64
CA LYS A 193 22.86 -7.90 -1.60
C LYS A 193 22.31 -6.95 -0.55
N SER A 194 23.18 -6.23 0.15
CA SER A 194 22.72 -5.25 1.14
C SER A 194 21.95 -4.12 0.46
N LEU A 195 20.92 -3.58 1.12
CA LEU A 195 20.17 -2.43 0.60
C LEU A 195 21.09 -1.23 0.34
N ARG A 196 22.05 -0.99 1.24
CA ARG A 196 23.08 0.04 1.09
C ARG A 196 23.88 -0.13 -0.20
N ASP A 197 24.43 -1.31 -0.43
CA ASP A 197 25.28 -1.54 -1.62
C ASP A 197 24.45 -1.55 -2.90
N ARG A 198 23.18 -1.99 -2.83
CA ARG A 198 22.26 -1.84 -3.97
C ARG A 198 22.08 -0.37 -4.34
N ILE A 199 21.78 0.50 -3.37
CA ILE A 199 21.59 1.94 -3.59
C ILE A 199 22.89 2.60 -4.07
N TYR A 200 24.04 2.22 -3.49
CA TYR A 200 25.34 2.75 -3.88
C TYR A 200 25.63 2.50 -5.37
N ASP A 201 25.34 1.30 -5.87
CA ASP A 201 25.61 0.94 -7.26
C ASP A 201 24.65 1.60 -8.26
N GLU A 202 23.41 1.87 -7.85
CA GLU A 202 22.37 2.47 -8.70
C GLU A 202 22.45 4.00 -8.79
N THR A 203 22.94 4.65 -7.75
CA THR A 203 22.99 6.12 -7.67
C THR A 203 24.39 6.64 -7.98
N SER A 204 24.56 7.92 -8.30
CA SER A 204 25.89 8.52 -8.47
C SER A 204 25.95 9.98 -7.99
N GLY A 205 27.15 10.58 -8.01
CA GLY A 205 27.33 12.00 -7.69
C GLY A 205 26.83 12.40 -6.30
N ASP A 206 26.27 13.61 -6.20
CA ASP A 206 25.76 14.14 -4.93
C ASP A 206 24.48 13.46 -4.47
N PHE A 207 23.67 12.93 -5.40
CA PHE A 207 22.49 12.15 -5.06
C PHE A 207 22.88 10.89 -4.27
N ARG A 208 23.89 10.14 -4.75
CA ARG A 208 24.45 9.00 -3.99
C ARG A 208 24.89 9.40 -2.60
N LYS A 209 25.66 10.49 -2.47
CA LYS A 209 26.14 10.97 -1.16
C LYS A 209 24.97 11.21 -0.20
N LEU A 210 23.90 11.86 -0.66
CA LEU A 210 22.71 12.09 0.15
C LEU A 210 22.02 10.77 0.55
N MET A 211 21.83 9.83 -0.38
CA MET A 211 21.19 8.55 -0.07
C MET A 211 22.02 7.73 0.94
N MET A 212 23.36 7.76 0.82
CA MET A 212 24.27 7.10 1.76
C MET A 212 24.16 7.71 3.17
N VAL A 213 24.11 9.03 3.28
CA VAL A 213 23.89 9.68 4.58
C VAL A 213 22.58 9.21 5.22
N ILE A 214 21.48 9.18 4.48
CA ILE A 214 20.18 8.77 5.05
C ILE A 214 20.23 7.32 5.52
N ILE A 215 20.72 6.39 4.69
CA ILE A 215 20.72 4.98 5.06
C ILE A 215 21.69 4.69 6.21
N GLU A 216 22.90 5.26 6.21
CA GLU A 216 23.91 5.02 7.24
C GLU A 216 23.55 5.62 8.62
N HIS A 217 22.69 6.63 8.68
CA HIS A 217 22.14 7.14 9.95
C HIS A 217 20.94 6.33 10.46
N SER A 218 20.40 5.43 9.63
CA SER A 218 19.13 4.75 9.89
C SER A 218 19.27 3.25 10.13
N ILE A 219 20.44 2.66 9.90
CA ILE A 219 20.77 1.25 10.16
C ILE A 219 22.02 1.15 11.02
#